data_AF-X1I9W3-F1
#
_entry.id   AF-X1I9W3-F1
#
_cell.length_a   1.000
_cell.length_b   1.000
_cell.length_c   1.000
_cell.angle_alpha   90.00
_cell.angle_beta   90.00
_cell.angle_gamma   90.00
#
_symmetry.space_group_name_H-M   'P 1'
#
loop_
_entity.id
_entity.type
_entity.pdbx_description
1 polymer ?
#
loop_
_entity_poly.entity_id
_entity_poly.type
_entity_poly.pdbx_seq_one_letter_code
_entity_poly.pdbx_strand_id
1 'polypeptide(L)'
;IRDTEKALGSPIKRHTSAEQEMYRLGRRSLIAAHKIPRGTVITRSMIDVKRPGYGIHPKMMDVVIGRVANIDIKEDDILTWEMV
;
A
#
# COMPACT_ATOMS: atom_id res chain seq x y z
N ILE A 1 -6.15 39.38 -12.45
CA ILE A 1 -7.49 39.07 -11.87
C ILE A 1 -7.96 37.69 -12.32
N ARG A 2 -8.12 37.40 -13.63
CA ARG A 2 -8.60 36.10 -14.15
C ARG A 2 -7.79 34.87 -13.72
N ASP A 3 -6.46 34.98 -13.62
CA ASP A 3 -5.61 33.85 -13.19
C ASP A 3 -5.77 33.54 -11.70
N THR A 4 -5.99 34.57 -10.88
CA THR A 4 -6.27 34.43 -9.46
C THR A 4 -7.61 33.72 -9.24
N GLU A 5 -8.64 34.08 -10.00
CA GLU A 5 -9.95 33.42 -9.95
C GLU A 5 -9.86 31.93 -10.32
N LYS A 6 -9.06 31.58 -11.33
CA LYS A 6 -8.79 30.19 -11.71
C LYS A 6 -8.00 29.43 -10.63
N ALA A 7 -7.05 30.10 -9.99
CA ALA A 7 -6.20 29.50 -8.95
C ALA A 7 -6.95 29.19 -7.64
N LEU A 8 -8.11 29.82 -7.38
CA LEU A 8 -8.95 29.50 -6.22
C LEU A 8 -9.42 28.03 -6.22
N GLY A 9 -9.53 27.42 -7.40
CA GLY A 9 -9.77 25.99 -7.54
C GLY A 9 -11.12 25.54 -6.97
N SER A 10 -11.14 24.37 -6.32
CA SER A 10 -12.36 23.76 -5.78
C SER A 10 -12.29 23.70 -4.25
N PRO A 11 -13.39 23.99 -3.52
CA PRO A 11 -13.44 23.83 -2.07
C PRO A 11 -13.47 22.35 -1.63
N ILE A 12 -13.58 21.39 -2.56
CA ILE A 12 -13.65 19.96 -2.26
C ILE A 12 -12.25 19.38 -2.15
N LYS A 13 -11.91 18.85 -0.97
CA LYS A 13 -10.62 18.19 -0.73
C LYS A 13 -10.58 16.81 -1.42
N ARG A 14 -9.92 16.78 -2.59
CA ARG A 14 -9.62 15.57 -3.38
C ARG A 14 -8.30 15.79 -4.11
N HIS A 15 -7.60 14.70 -4.43
CA HIS A 15 -6.48 14.79 -5.35
C HIS A 15 -7.00 15.07 -6.76
N THR A 16 -6.27 15.88 -7.50
CA THR A 16 -6.48 16.10 -8.93
C THR A 16 -6.06 14.88 -9.74
N SER A 17 -6.39 14.87 -11.04
CA SER A 17 -5.91 13.85 -11.97
C SER A 17 -4.38 13.82 -12.05
N ALA A 18 -3.73 15.00 -12.03
CA ALA A 18 -2.27 15.12 -12.03
C ALA A 18 -1.64 14.58 -10.73
N GLU A 19 -2.33 14.70 -9.60
CA GLU A 19 -1.84 14.20 -8.31
C GLU A 19 -2.12 12.69 -8.10
N GLN A 20 -2.99 12.08 -8.90
CA GLN A 20 -3.45 10.70 -8.70
C GLN A 20 -2.31 9.68 -8.71
N GLU A 21 -1.34 9.85 -9.62
CA GLU A 21 -0.17 8.96 -9.69
C GLU A 21 0.68 9.06 -8.43
N MET A 22 1.06 10.28 -8.04
CA MET A 22 1.86 10.54 -6.84
C MET A 22 1.13 10.14 -5.57
N TYR A 23 -0.19 10.28 -5.55
CA TYR A 23 -1.04 9.80 -4.46
C TYR A 23 -0.96 8.28 -4.30
N ARG A 24 -0.97 7.51 -5.40
CA ARG A 24 -0.82 6.04 -5.37
C ARG A 24 0.59 5.62 -4.97
N LEU A 25 1.60 6.25 -5.55
CA LEU A 25 3.02 5.93 -5.31
C LEU A 25 3.50 6.38 -3.92
N GLY A 26 2.98 7.50 -3.42
CA GLY A 26 3.41 8.12 -2.16
C GLY A 26 2.83 7.46 -0.91
N ARG A 27 1.75 6.69 -1.03
CA ARG A 27 1.16 5.91 0.07
C ARG A 27 2.05 4.71 0.41
N ARG A 28 1.89 4.17 1.61
CA ARG A 28 2.59 2.97 2.07
C ARG A 28 1.67 1.75 2.00
N SER A 29 2.24 0.58 1.77
CA SER A 29 1.58 -0.71 1.89
C SER A 29 2.40 -1.66 2.75
N LEU A 30 1.83 -2.81 3.07
CA LEU A 30 2.55 -3.94 3.62
C LEU A 30 3.43 -4.56 2.53
N ILE A 31 4.68 -4.84 2.87
CA ILE A 31 5.70 -5.43 2.01
C ILE A 31 6.35 -6.59 2.77
N ALA A 32 6.80 -7.62 2.08
CA ALA A 32 7.51 -8.72 2.69
C ALA A 32 8.92 -8.28 3.10
N ALA A 33 9.25 -8.40 4.38
CA ALA A 33 10.56 -8.06 4.92
C ALA A 33 11.64 -9.08 4.54
N HIS A 34 11.22 -10.31 4.21
CA HIS A 34 12.05 -11.40 3.71
C HIS A 34 11.15 -12.39 2.94
N LYS A 35 11.74 -13.40 2.32
CA LYS A 35 10.98 -14.47 1.66
C LYS A 35 10.01 -15.15 2.65
N ILE A 36 8.75 -15.31 2.24
CA ILE A 36 7.70 -16.05 2.96
C ILE A 36 7.22 -17.19 2.04
N PRO A 37 7.61 -18.45 2.31
CA PRO A 37 7.17 -19.60 1.52
C PRO A 37 5.65 -19.80 1.60
N ARG A 38 5.06 -20.38 0.55
CA ARG A 38 3.67 -20.82 0.56
C ARG A 38 3.38 -21.73 1.76
N GLY A 39 2.24 -21.54 2.40
CA GLY A 39 1.81 -22.30 3.57
C GLY A 39 2.37 -21.77 4.90
N THR A 40 3.21 -20.73 4.88
CA THR A 40 3.77 -20.14 6.10
C THR A 40 2.74 -19.24 6.79
N VAL A 41 2.59 -19.38 8.11
CA VAL A 41 1.82 -18.42 8.92
C VAL A 41 2.60 -17.11 9.01
N ILE A 42 2.00 -16.03 8.55
CA ILE A 42 2.64 -14.73 8.50
C ILE A 42 2.70 -14.12 9.89
N THR A 43 3.89 -13.70 10.30
CA THR A 43 4.13 -13.02 11.56
C THR A 43 4.53 -11.56 11.34
N ARG A 44 4.47 -10.76 12.41
CA ARG A 44 4.84 -9.34 12.37
C ARG A 44 6.27 -9.09 11.86
N SER A 45 7.21 -9.98 12.13
CA SER A 45 8.61 -9.83 11.70
C SER A 45 8.82 -10.06 10.21
N MET A 46 7.85 -10.70 9.53
CA MET A 46 7.92 -10.98 8.09
C MET A 46 7.39 -9.83 7.24
N ILE A 47 6.80 -8.80 7.86
CA ILE A 47 6.14 -7.69 7.17
C ILE A 47 6.83 -6.37 7.51
N ASP A 48 7.12 -5.59 6.49
CA ASP A 48 7.55 -4.20 6.56
C ASP A 48 6.50 -3.26 5.94
N VAL A 49 6.67 -1.96 6.15
CA VAL A 49 5.76 -0.90 5.68
C VAL A 49 6.53 0.10 4.83
N LYS A 50 6.57 -0.11 3.52
CA LYS A 50 7.24 0.79 2.57
C LYS A 50 6.27 1.30 1.49
N ARG A 51 6.77 2.17 0.62
CA ARG A 51 6.08 2.59 -0.61
C ARG A 51 6.34 1.55 -1.70
N PRO A 52 5.47 1.40 -2.70
CA PRO A 52 4.25 2.19 -3.02
C PRO A 52 2.98 1.69 -2.33
N GLY A 53 1.89 2.45 -2.37
CA GLY A 53 0.69 2.20 -1.56
C GLY A 53 -0.43 1.46 -2.27
N TYR A 54 -0.14 0.68 -3.32
CA TYR A 54 -1.16 -0.09 -4.04
C TYR A 54 -1.35 -1.52 -3.50
N GLY A 55 -0.57 -1.94 -2.50
CA GLY A 55 -0.80 -3.19 -1.76
C GLY A 55 -1.78 -3.04 -0.61
N ILE A 56 -1.74 -4.01 0.31
CA ILE A 56 -2.54 -3.99 1.54
C ILE A 56 -2.14 -2.77 2.39
N HIS A 57 -3.12 -2.00 2.86
CA HIS A 57 -2.88 -0.81 3.67
C HIS A 57 -2.30 -1.19 5.05
N PRO A 58 -1.34 -0.43 5.62
CA PRO A 58 -0.70 -0.77 6.91
C PRO A 58 -1.67 -0.92 8.09
N LYS A 59 -2.83 -0.28 8.01
CA LYS A 59 -3.94 -0.42 8.97
C LYS A 59 -4.51 -1.84 9.07
N MET A 60 -4.26 -2.68 8.07
CA MET A 60 -4.74 -4.05 7.98
C MET A 60 -3.69 -5.06 8.47
N MET A 61 -2.55 -4.59 9.01
CA MET A 61 -1.47 -5.44 9.51
C MET A 61 -1.98 -6.55 10.44
N ASP A 62 -2.83 -6.21 11.40
CA ASP A 62 -3.34 -7.16 12.38
C ASP A 62 -4.26 -8.23 11.76
N VAL A 63 -4.82 -7.95 10.58
CA VAL A 63 -5.64 -8.91 9.81
C VAL A 63 -4.76 -9.86 8.98
N VAL A 64 -3.56 -9.42 8.61
CA VAL A 64 -2.58 -10.18 7.82
C VAL A 64 -1.76 -11.10 8.72
N ILE A 65 -1.42 -10.64 9.93
CA ILE A 65 -0.74 -11.46 10.92
C ILE A 65 -1.64 -12.65 11.31
N GLY A 66 -1.06 -13.86 11.31
CA GLY A 66 -1.77 -15.09 11.59
C GLY A 66 -2.43 -15.73 10.35
N ARG A 67 -2.47 -15.04 9.20
CA ARG A 67 -2.88 -15.67 7.94
C ARG A 67 -1.79 -16.55 7.35
N VAL A 68 -2.16 -17.38 6.39
CA VAL A 68 -1.28 -18.33 5.72
C VAL A 68 -0.99 -17.84 4.31
N ALA A 69 0.28 -17.75 3.93
CA ALA A 69 0.66 -17.37 2.57
C ALA A 69 0.10 -18.37 1.54
N ASN A 70 -0.71 -17.89 0.59
CA ASN A 70 -1.30 -18.72 -0.46
C ASN A 70 -0.30 -19.07 -1.58
N ILE A 71 0.75 -18.26 -1.72
CA ILE A 71 1.82 -18.41 -2.70
C ILE A 71 3.19 -18.17 -2.06
N ASP A 72 4.26 -18.45 -2.79
CA ASP A 72 5.60 -18.00 -2.40
C ASP A 72 5.72 -16.48 -2.58
N ILE A 73 5.94 -15.77 -1.48
CA ILE A 73 6.15 -14.31 -1.46
C ILE A 73 7.65 -14.07 -1.32
N LYS A 74 8.24 -13.27 -2.22
CA LYS A 74 9.66 -12.92 -2.17
C LYS A 74 9.89 -11.73 -1.24
N GLU A 75 11.12 -11.54 -0.82
CA GLU A 75 11.53 -10.30 -0.16
C GLU A 75 11.21 -9.09 -1.06
N ASP A 76 10.75 -8.00 -0.44
CA ASP A 76 10.30 -6.77 -1.09
C ASP A 76 9.05 -6.89 -1.98
N ASP A 77 8.38 -8.05 -2.02
CA ASP A 77 7.08 -8.17 -2.66
C ASP A 77 6.01 -7.38 -1.88
N ILE A 78 5.17 -6.68 -2.62
CA ILE A 78 4.04 -5.93 -2.07
C ILE A 78 2.91 -6.91 -1.80
N LEU A 79 2.49 -7.02 -0.54
CA LEU A 79 1.42 -7.95 -0.16
C LEU A 79 0.10 -7.48 -0.77
N THR A 80 -0.60 -8.41 -1.43
CA THR A 80 -1.99 -8.27 -1.88
C THR A 80 -2.85 -9.34 -1.22
N TRP A 81 -4.17 -9.13 -1.19
CA TRP A 81 -5.11 -10.06 -0.54
C TRP A 81 -5.14 -11.44 -1.19
N GLU A 82 -4.69 -11.59 -2.43
CA GLU A 82 -4.62 -12.87 -3.13
C GLU A 82 -3.44 -13.72 -2.63
N MET A 83 -2.39 -13.07 -2.11
CA MET A 83 -1.18 -13.73 -1.61
C MET A 83 -1.35 -14.27 -0.18
N VAL A 84 -2.37 -13.83 0.56
CA VAL A 84 -2.54 -14.06 2.02
C VAL A 84 -3.85 -14.71 2.43
#